data_AF-R0AF04-F1
#
_entry.id   AF-R0AF04-F1
#
_cell.length_a   1.000
_cell.length_b   1.000
_cell.length_c   1.000
_cell.angle_alpha   90.00
_cell.angle_beta   90.00
_cell.angle_gamma   90.00
#
_symmetry.space_group_name_H-M   'P 1'
#
loop_
_entity.id
_entity.type
_entity.pdbx_description
1 polymer ?
#
loop_
_entity_poly.entity_id
_entity_poly.type
_entity_poly.pdbx_seq_one_letter_code
_entity_poly.pdbx_strand_id
1 'polypeptide(L)'
;MDACTHEVRLNQWKLIIEQCQSRPDGQTASPWMAENGVQEKTYYYWLRRVRKEVYSQLSDGSTSLPAMQEKGTVTFAEVPMIPQHNPEIPFSFQPAVVIKTYHATVAVSNEVSDRLLTRLLQEVSNA
;
A
#
# COMPACT_ATOMS: atom_id res chain seq x y z
N MET A 1 23.11 -36.87 2.61
CA MET A 1 22.66 -35.86 3.60
C MET A 1 21.19 -36.10 3.82
N ASP A 2 20.87 -36.63 4.99
CA ASP A 2 19.58 -37.25 5.29
C ASP A 2 18.47 -36.22 5.32
N ALA A 3 17.30 -36.55 4.77
CA ALA A 3 16.13 -35.66 4.67
C ALA A 3 15.78 -34.96 6.00
N CYS A 4 16.02 -35.65 7.12
CA CYS A 4 15.88 -35.11 8.48
C CYS A 4 16.71 -33.83 8.72
N THR A 5 17.94 -33.74 8.20
CA THR A 5 18.78 -32.54 8.36
C THR A 5 18.26 -31.34 7.57
N HIS A 6 17.58 -31.60 6.46
CA HIS A 6 16.99 -30.57 5.62
C HIS A 6 15.75 -29.96 6.29
N GLU A 7 14.88 -30.80 6.83
CA GLU A 7 13.68 -30.39 7.56
C GLU A 7 14.02 -29.58 8.82
N VAL A 8 14.99 -30.05 9.61
CA VAL A 8 15.43 -29.33 10.82
C VAL A 8 15.95 -27.94 10.46
N ARG A 9 16.77 -27.84 9.41
CA ARG A 9 17.31 -26.56 8.95
C ARG A 9 16.20 -25.64 8.43
N LEU A 10 15.23 -26.19 7.70
CA LEU A 10 14.10 -25.42 7.19
C LEU A 10 13.22 -24.88 8.33
N ASN A 11 12.95 -25.69 9.36
CA ASN A 11 12.22 -25.27 10.55
C ASN A 11 12.96 -24.18 11.34
N GLN A 12 14.29 -24.30 11.48
CA GLN A 12 15.10 -23.24 12.08
C GLN A 12 14.97 -21.91 11.33
N TRP A 13 15.01 -21.94 9.99
CA TRP A 13 14.88 -20.73 9.19
C TRP A 13 13.47 -20.15 9.20
N LYS A 14 12.41 -20.97 9.32
CA LYS A 14 11.04 -20.47 9.54
C LYS A 14 10.97 -19.59 10.78
N LEU A 15 11.57 -20.05 11.89
CA LEU A 15 11.60 -19.31 13.15
C LEU A 15 12.37 -17.98 13.02
N ILE A 16 13.55 -17.98 12.37
CA ILE A 16 14.32 -16.75 12.12
C ILE A 16 13.53 -15.76 11.25
N ILE A 17 12.80 -16.26 10.25
CA ILE A 17 11.98 -15.42 9.37
C ILE A 17 10.80 -14.82 10.13
N GLU A 18 10.13 -15.59 10.97
CA GLU A 18 9.02 -15.13 11.82
C GLU A 18 9.48 -14.04 12.79
N GLN A 19 10.60 -14.24 13.48
CA GLN A 19 11.19 -13.25 14.38
C GLN A 19 11.57 -11.95 13.64
N CYS A 20 12.09 -12.06 12.41
CA CYS A 20 12.38 -10.89 11.58
C CYS A 20 11.10 -10.15 11.17
N GLN A 21 10.00 -10.87 10.94
CA GLN A 21 8.71 -10.27 10.58
C GLN A 21 8.03 -9.61 11.78
N SER A 22 8.22 -10.14 12.99
CA SER A 22 7.72 -9.58 14.25
C SER A 22 8.64 -8.49 14.85
N ARG A 23 9.52 -7.90 14.05
CA ARG A 23 10.41 -6.81 14.50
C ARG A 23 9.60 -5.55 14.86
N PRO A 24 10.10 -4.69 15.77
CA PRO A 24 9.42 -3.45 16.13
C PRO A 24 9.13 -2.53 14.94
N ASP A 25 8.02 -1.81 15.01
CA ASP A 25 7.62 -0.83 14.00
C ASP A 25 8.71 0.24 13.83
N GLY A 26 9.13 0.46 12.59
CA GLY A 26 10.22 1.39 12.25
C GLY A 26 11.61 0.73 12.12
N GLN A 27 11.80 -0.53 12.53
CA GLN A 27 13.04 -1.26 12.24
C GLN A 27 12.97 -1.91 10.84
N THR A 28 14.00 -1.68 10.02
CA THR A 28 14.13 -2.38 8.73
C THR A 28 14.77 -3.76 8.93
N ALA A 29 14.62 -4.66 7.95
CA ALA A 29 15.14 -6.03 8.07
C ALA A 29 16.68 -6.08 8.16
N SER A 30 17.39 -5.15 7.53
CA SER A 30 18.86 -5.15 7.50
C SER A 30 19.50 -4.95 8.89
N PRO A 31 19.14 -3.91 9.67
CA PRO A 31 19.58 -3.76 11.06
C PRO A 31 19.23 -4.97 11.93
N TRP A 32 18.00 -5.48 11.83
CA TRP A 32 17.56 -6.65 12.59
C TRP A 32 18.43 -7.87 12.29
N MET A 33 18.75 -8.12 11.02
CA MET A 33 19.63 -9.22 10.62
C MET A 33 21.03 -9.06 11.19
N ALA A 34 21.60 -7.85 11.18
CA ALA A 34 22.91 -7.57 11.75
C ALA A 34 22.96 -7.83 13.27
N GLU A 35 21.94 -7.39 14.01
CA GLU A 35 21.81 -7.60 15.46
C GLU A 35 21.69 -9.09 15.82
N ASN A 36 21.01 -9.87 14.98
CA ASN A 36 20.78 -11.31 15.21
C ASN A 36 21.85 -12.21 14.58
N GLY A 37 22.94 -11.65 14.06
CA GLY A 37 24.04 -12.41 13.43
C GLY A 37 23.63 -13.15 12.15
N VAL A 38 22.57 -12.68 11.49
CA VAL A 38 22.03 -13.27 10.27
C VAL A 38 22.66 -12.60 9.05
N GLN A 39 23.29 -13.40 8.18
CA GLN A 39 23.82 -12.88 6.93
C GLN A 39 22.68 -12.62 5.92
N GLU A 40 22.63 -11.41 5.37
CA GLU A 40 21.56 -10.95 4.47
C GLU A 40 21.34 -11.86 3.24
N LYS A 41 22.42 -12.25 2.55
CA LYS A 41 22.32 -13.16 1.40
C LYS A 41 21.69 -14.50 1.77
N THR A 42 22.06 -15.02 2.94
CA THR A 42 21.56 -16.29 3.47
C THR A 42 20.10 -16.16 3.88
N TYR A 43 19.73 -15.05 4.53
CA TYR A 43 18.34 -14.75 4.87
C TYR A 43 17.43 -14.74 3.64
N TYR A 44 17.76 -13.96 2.60
CA TYR A 44 16.90 -13.89 1.41
C TYR A 44 16.87 -15.20 0.62
N TYR A 45 17.97 -15.96 0.63
CA TYR A 45 17.99 -17.31 0.07
C TYR A 45 16.98 -18.23 0.78
N TRP A 46 17.00 -18.27 2.11
CA TRP A 46 16.09 -19.10 2.90
C TRP A 46 14.65 -18.59 2.89
N LEU A 47 14.44 -17.27 2.88
CA LEU A 47 13.11 -16.68 2.73
C LEU A 47 12.45 -17.12 1.43
N ARG A 48 13.19 -17.11 0.31
CA ARG A 48 12.70 -17.62 -0.97
C ARG A 48 12.36 -19.11 -0.88
N ARG A 49 13.19 -19.90 -0.21
CA ARG A 49 13.00 -21.36 -0.08
C ARG A 49 11.79 -21.71 0.78
N VAL A 50 11.62 -21.04 1.92
CA VAL A 50 10.47 -21.21 2.82
C VAL A 50 9.16 -20.79 2.14
N ARG A 51 9.16 -19.67 1.40
CA ARG A 51 7.98 -19.26 0.62
C ARG A 51 7.57 -20.34 -0.39
N LYS A 52 8.53 -20.88 -1.16
CA LYS A 52 8.25 -21.94 -2.14
C LYS A 52 7.65 -23.19 -1.49
N GLU A 53 8.14 -23.58 -0.31
CA GLU A 53 7.60 -24.70 0.44
C GLU A 53 6.13 -24.47 0.82
N VAL A 54 5.80 -23.29 1.36
CA VAL A 54 4.42 -22.91 1.69
C VAL A 54 3.53 -22.91 0.45
N TYR A 55 3.99 -22.34 -0.67
CA TYR A 55 3.24 -22.35 -1.92
C TYR A 55 3.01 -23.76 -2.48
N SER A 56 4.00 -24.66 -2.38
CA SER A 56 3.86 -26.06 -2.82
C SER A 56 2.84 -26.81 -1.97
N GLN A 57 2.87 -26.63 -0.66
CA GLN A 57 1.89 -27.27 0.23
C GLN A 57 0.46 -26.74 0.01
N LEU A 58 0.32 -25.45 -0.30
CA LEU A 58 -0.97 -24.82 -0.65
C LEU A 58 -1.48 -25.24 -2.04
N SER A 59 -0.61 -25.61 -2.97
CA SER A 59 -1.03 -26.17 -4.27
C SER A 59 -1.47 -27.63 -4.18
N ASP A 60 -0.89 -28.39 -3.24
CA ASP A 60 -1.24 -29.80 -3.04
C ASP A 60 -2.49 -29.98 -2.15
N GLY A 61 -2.74 -29.05 -1.22
CA GLY A 61 -3.95 -28.98 -0.41
C GLY A 61 -4.78 -27.77 -0.78
N SER A 62 -5.88 -27.99 -1.51
CA SER A 62 -6.91 -27.03 -1.95
C SER A 62 -7.18 -25.85 -1.01
N THR A 63 -6.27 -24.89 -0.96
CA THR A 63 -6.40 -23.60 -0.27
C THR A 63 -6.01 -22.57 -1.31
N SER A 64 -7.01 -22.16 -2.08
CA SER A 64 -6.85 -21.12 -3.09
C SER A 64 -6.40 -19.83 -2.41
N LEU A 65 -5.12 -19.50 -2.54
CA LEU A 65 -4.71 -18.11 -2.47
C LEU A 65 -5.57 -17.33 -3.49
N PRO A 66 -6.06 -16.11 -3.16
CA PRO A 66 -6.96 -15.36 -4.03
C PRO A 66 -6.31 -14.87 -5.34
N ALA A 67 -5.10 -15.33 -5.67
CA ALA A 67 -4.39 -14.96 -6.88
C ALA A 67 -3.68 -16.18 -7.46
N MET A 68 -4.45 -17.07 -8.09
CA MET A 68 -4.16 -17.67 -9.41
C MET A 68 -5.18 -18.79 -9.66
N GLN A 69 -6.39 -18.42 -10.07
CA GLN A 69 -7.30 -19.38 -10.68
C GLN A 69 -6.83 -19.64 -12.11
N GLU A 70 -6.54 -20.90 -12.42
CA GLU A 70 -6.29 -21.39 -13.78
C GLU A 70 -7.39 -20.94 -14.73
N LYS A 71 -7.01 -20.33 -15.86
CA LYS A 71 -7.77 -20.08 -17.11
C LYS A 71 -9.31 -20.15 -17.05
N GLY A 72 -9.93 -19.62 -16.01
CA GLY A 72 -11.31 -19.16 -16.03
C GLY A 72 -11.30 -17.82 -16.72
N THR A 73 -12.30 -17.56 -17.57
CA THR A 73 -12.54 -16.21 -18.09
C THR A 73 -12.61 -15.26 -16.90
N VAL A 74 -11.59 -14.42 -16.74
CA VAL A 74 -11.48 -13.47 -15.63
C VAL A 74 -12.63 -12.48 -15.79
N THR A 75 -13.71 -12.70 -15.04
CA THR A 75 -14.83 -11.77 -14.99
C THR A 75 -14.52 -10.76 -13.91
N PHE A 76 -14.08 -9.58 -14.33
CA PHE A 76 -13.89 -8.45 -13.43
C PHE A 76 -15.27 -7.99 -12.93
N ALA A 77 -15.39 -7.85 -11.61
CA ALA A 77 -16.52 -7.14 -11.03
C ALA A 77 -16.17 -5.65 -10.98
N GLU A 78 -16.99 -4.81 -11.58
CA GLU A 78 -16.89 -3.37 -11.39
C GLU A 78 -17.16 -3.06 -9.92
N VAL A 79 -16.13 -2.60 -9.20
CA VAL A 79 -16.32 -2.03 -7.87
C VAL A 79 -16.95 -0.66 -8.09
N PRO A 80 -18.19 -0.42 -7.62
CA PRO A 80 -18.82 0.87 -7.80
C PRO A 80 -17.96 1.91 -7.09
N MET A 81 -17.28 2.73 -7.88
CA MET A 81 -16.64 3.92 -7.35
C MET A 81 -17.78 4.87 -7.00
N ILE A 82 -18.08 5.02 -5.71
CA ILE A 82 -18.92 6.12 -5.27
C ILE A 82 -18.04 7.35 -5.47
N PRO A 83 -18.29 8.21 -6.47
CA PRO A 83 -17.60 9.49 -6.51
C PRO A 83 -17.89 10.13 -5.15
N GLN A 84 -16.84 10.50 -4.42
CA GLN A 84 -17.03 11.31 -3.22
C GLN A 84 -17.74 12.57 -3.70
N HIS A 85 -19.06 12.58 -3.54
CA HIS A 85 -19.87 13.72 -3.88
C HIS A 85 -19.51 14.74 -2.82
N ASN A 86 -18.54 15.60 -3.15
CA ASN A 86 -18.33 16.81 -2.38
C ASN A 86 -19.71 17.48 -2.39
N PRO A 87 -20.40 17.57 -1.23
CA PRO A 87 -21.77 18.06 -1.20
C PRO A 87 -21.79 19.36 -1.97
N GLU A 88 -22.70 19.49 -2.94
CA GLU A 88 -22.87 20.75 -3.64
C GLU A 88 -23.38 21.77 -2.63
N ILE A 89 -22.45 22.44 -1.95
CA ILE A 89 -22.77 23.48 -0.98
C ILE A 89 -23.39 24.62 -1.82
N PRO A 90 -24.68 24.94 -1.62
CA PRO A 90 -25.28 26.06 -2.32
C PRO A 90 -24.54 27.34 -1.90
N PHE A 91 -24.07 28.08 -2.89
CA PHE A 91 -23.47 29.40 -2.64
C PHE A 91 -24.58 30.40 -2.28
N SER A 92 -24.30 31.29 -1.34
CA SER A 92 -25.20 32.40 -0.99
C SER A 92 -25.26 33.50 -2.06
N PHE A 93 -24.46 33.36 -3.13
CA PHE A 93 -24.33 34.29 -4.23
C PHE A 93 -24.18 33.54 -5.56
N GLN A 94 -24.25 34.25 -6.69
CA GLN A 94 -24.03 33.70 -8.03
C GLN A 94 -22.54 33.80 -8.40
N PRO A 95 -21.75 32.72 -8.31
CA PRO A 95 -20.33 32.79 -8.62
C PRO A 95 -20.10 32.93 -10.12
N ALA A 96 -19.14 33.78 -10.48
CA ALA A 96 -18.62 33.88 -11.84
C ALA A 96 -17.57 32.79 -12.13
N VAL A 97 -16.83 32.36 -11.09
CA VAL A 97 -15.78 31.33 -11.20
C VAL A 97 -15.87 30.39 -9.98
N VAL A 98 -15.75 29.08 -10.21
CA VAL A 98 -15.71 28.05 -9.16
C VAL A 98 -14.53 27.11 -9.39
N ILE A 99 -13.68 26.96 -8.38
CA ILE A 99 -12.50 26.08 -8.37
C ILE A 99 -12.72 25.00 -7.30
N LYS A 100 -12.76 23.73 -7.71
CA LYS A 100 -12.92 22.57 -6.81
C LYS A 100 -11.61 21.80 -6.69
N THR A 101 -11.15 21.55 -5.47
CA THR A 101 -10.02 20.69 -5.13
C THR A 101 -10.50 19.54 -4.23
N TYR A 102 -9.62 18.59 -3.89
CA TYR A 102 -9.98 17.48 -3.00
C TYR A 102 -10.34 17.95 -1.58
N HIS A 103 -9.75 19.05 -1.10
CA HIS A 103 -9.94 19.54 0.26
C HIS A 103 -10.75 20.84 0.38
N ALA A 104 -10.95 21.56 -0.73
CA ALA A 104 -11.55 22.88 -0.70
C ALA A 104 -12.27 23.24 -2.00
N THR A 105 -13.30 24.07 -1.88
CA THR A 105 -14.00 24.70 -3.01
C THR A 105 -13.91 26.22 -2.84
N VAL A 106 -13.40 26.91 -3.86
CA VAL A 106 -13.31 28.37 -3.89
C VAL A 106 -14.29 28.89 -4.94
N ALA A 107 -15.18 29.78 -4.55
CA ALA A 107 -16.14 30.43 -5.44
C ALA A 107 -15.94 31.94 -5.42
N VAL A 108 -15.90 32.55 -6.60
CA VAL A 108 -15.57 33.97 -6.80
C VAL A 108 -16.71 34.65 -7.53
N SER A 109 -17.16 35.80 -7.00
CA SER A 109 -18.22 36.64 -7.57
C SER A 109 -17.63 37.78 -8.40
N ASN A 110 -18.42 38.35 -9.33
CA ASN A 110 -17.99 39.51 -10.12
C ASN A 110 -17.86 40.80 -9.29
N GLU A 111 -18.41 40.83 -8.08
CA GLU A 111 -18.34 41.95 -7.14
C GLU A 111 -17.06 41.92 -6.29
N VAL A 112 -16.17 40.95 -6.51
CA VAL A 112 -14.89 40.86 -5.78
C VAL A 112 -14.01 42.06 -6.12
N SER A 113 -13.39 42.67 -5.10
CA SER A 113 -12.47 43.78 -5.34
C SER A 113 -11.15 43.31 -5.96
N ASP A 114 -10.58 44.09 -6.87
CA ASP A 114 -9.30 43.81 -7.53
C ASP A 114 -8.16 43.57 -6.52
N ARG A 115 -8.14 44.33 -5.42
CA ARG A 115 -7.12 44.19 -4.36
C ARG A 115 -7.18 42.82 -3.69
N LEU A 116 -8.39 42.32 -3.41
CA LEU A 116 -8.57 41.02 -2.77
C LEU A 116 -8.24 39.88 -3.73
N LEU A 117 -8.67 39.97 -4.99
CA LEU A 117 -8.36 38.97 -6.01
C LEU A 117 -6.85 38.90 -6.28
N THR A 118 -6.17 40.04 -6.37
CA THR A 118 -4.71 40.08 -6.56
C THR A 118 -3.96 39.44 -5.39
N ARG A 119 -4.36 39.73 -4.14
CA ARG A 119 -3.75 39.11 -2.96
C ARG A 119 -3.95 37.60 -2.93
N LEU A 120 -5.16 37.12 -3.25
CA LEU A 120 -5.43 35.68 -3.32
C LEU A 120 -4.53 34.98 -4.34
N LEU A 121 -4.38 35.53 -5.54
CA LEU A 121 -3.51 34.96 -6.58
C LEU A 121 -2.03 34.98 -6.19
N GLN A 122 -1.58 36.02 -5.49
CA GLN A 122 -0.21 36.10 -4.97
C GLN A 122 0.06 35.02 -3.92
N GLU A 123 -0.83 34.82 -2.96
CA GLU A 123 -0.68 33.78 -1.94
C GLU A 123 -0.64 32.36 -2.55
N VAL A 124 -1.46 32.10 -3.58
CA VAL A 124 -1.43 30.83 -4.32
C VAL A 124 -0.11 30.62 -5.07
N SER A 125 0.52 31.69 -5.58
CA SER A 125 1.83 31.58 -6.25
C SER A 125 3.00 31.28 -5.31
N ASN A 126 2.81 31.48 -4.00
CA ASN A 126 3.83 31.26 -2.97
C ASN A 126 3.65 29.94 -2.19
N ALA A 127 2.62 29.15 -2.53
CA ALA A 127 2.32 27.84 -1.94
C ALA A 127 2.86 26.70 -2.81
#